data_AF-A0A953KHE0-F1
#
_entry.id   AF-A0A953KHE0-F1
#
_cell.length_a   1.000
_cell.length_b   1.000
_cell.length_c   1.000
_cell.angle_alpha   90.00
_cell.angle_beta   90.00
_cell.angle_gamma   90.00
#
_symmetry.space_group_name_H-M   'P 1'
#
loop_
_entity.id
_entity.type
_entity.pdbx_description
1 polymer ?
#
loop_
_entity_poly.entity_id
_entity_poly.type
_entity_poly.pdbx_seq_one_letter_code
_entity_poly.pdbx_strand_id
1 'polypeptide(L)'
;EALGDDLNIPLALSHLHEMVTQLNKENNLTKKSELKNKILYSSNLMGLLHQDPNVWFQQSDGVKKNALSAEKIEAKIAERNQARLAKDFAKADLIRQELLSSNIILEDKGTMTTWRRL
;
A
#
# COMPACT_ATOMS: atom_id res chain seq x y z
N GLU A 1 -2.40 27.69 4.99
CA GLU A 1 -2.54 28.30 6.33
C GLU A 1 -1.54 27.70 7.30
N ALA A 2 -1.62 26.41 7.65
CA ALA A 2 -0.67 25.76 8.57
C ALA A 2 0.83 25.99 8.24
N LEU A 3 1.25 25.82 6.98
CA LEU A 3 2.65 26.09 6.61
C LEU A 3 3.02 27.58 6.63
N GLY A 4 2.04 28.47 6.49
CA GLY A 4 2.23 29.92 6.62
C GLY A 4 2.33 30.38 8.07
N ASP A 5 1.85 29.56 9.01
CA ASP A 5 2.04 29.71 10.45
C ASP A 5 3.32 28.99 10.86
N ASP A 6 4.46 29.66 10.71
CA ASP A 6 5.80 29.19 11.12
C ASP A 6 6.12 27.72 10.73
N LEU A 7 5.76 27.34 9.49
CA LEU A 7 5.95 25.97 9.00
C LEU A 7 5.39 24.89 9.94
N ASN A 8 4.20 25.08 10.50
CA ASN A 8 3.56 24.14 11.41
C ASN A 8 3.24 22.78 10.75
N ILE A 9 4.26 21.92 10.67
CA ILE A 9 4.22 20.58 10.07
C ILE A 9 3.21 19.68 10.79
N PRO A 10 3.12 19.63 12.13
CA PRO A 10 2.12 18.80 12.81
C PRO A 10 0.68 19.12 12.40
N LEU A 11 0.34 20.42 12.30
CA LEU A 11 -0.98 20.85 11.86
C LEU A 11 -1.20 20.54 10.37
N ALA A 12 -0.20 20.76 9.52
CA ALA A 12 -0.27 20.42 8.10
C ALA A 12 -0.49 18.90 7.87
N LEU A 13 0.21 18.05 8.64
CA LEU A 13 0.00 16.59 8.62
C LEU A 13 -1.41 16.21 9.09
N SER A 14 -1.94 16.89 10.10
CA SER A 14 -3.31 16.65 10.58
C SER A 14 -4.34 16.94 9.48
N HIS A 15 -4.19 18.04 8.75
CA HIS A 15 -5.04 18.34 7.60
C HIS A 15 -4.88 17.34 6.44
N LEU A 16 -3.66 16.89 6.15
CA LEU A 16 -3.43 15.82 5.17
C LEU A 16 -4.16 14.53 5.57
N HIS A 17 -4.07 14.12 6.83
CA HIS A 17 -4.78 12.94 7.35
C HIS A 17 -6.31 13.07 7.26
N GLU A 18 -6.83 14.26 7.53
CA GLU A 18 -8.26 14.53 7.39
C GLU A 18 -8.71 14.37 5.93
N MET A 19 -7.97 14.95 4.98
CA MET A 19 -8.27 14.81 3.54
C MET A 19 -8.19 13.34 3.07
N VAL A 20 -7.21 12.57 3.55
CA VAL A 20 -7.13 11.12 3.28
C VAL A 20 -8.36 10.38 3.83
N THR A 21 -8.80 10.75 5.05
CA THR A 21 -9.99 10.16 5.67
C THR A 21 -11.25 10.45 4.86
N GLN A 22 -11.40 11.67 4.35
CA GLN A 22 -12.50 12.05 3.47
C GLN A 22 -12.44 11.27 2.14
N LEU A 23 -11.25 11.18 1.52
CA LEU A 23 -11.03 10.44 0.27
C LEU A 23 -11.40 8.96 0.40
N ASN A 24 -11.10 8.33 1.54
CA ASN A 24 -11.42 6.92 1.78
C ASN A 24 -12.92 6.65 1.90
N LYS A 25 -13.70 7.64 2.37
CA LYS A 25 -15.17 7.55 2.52
C LYS A 25 -15.93 7.99 1.27
N GLU A 26 -15.27 8.69 0.34
CA GLU A 26 -15.90 9.21 -0.87
C GLU A 26 -16.15 8.12 -1.92
N ASN A 27 -17.38 8.09 -2.42
CA ASN A 27 -17.89 7.15 -3.42
C ASN A 27 -17.99 7.79 -4.81
N ASN A 28 -18.13 9.12 -4.89
CA ASN A 28 -18.12 9.84 -6.15
C ASN A 28 -16.70 9.92 -6.72
N LEU A 29 -16.49 9.33 -7.90
CA LEU A 29 -15.18 9.24 -8.53
C LEU A 29 -14.55 10.60 -8.85
N THR A 30 -15.35 11.59 -9.24
CA THR A 30 -14.88 12.94 -9.54
C THR A 30 -14.33 13.61 -8.27
N LYS A 31 -15.11 13.62 -7.18
CA LYS A 31 -14.68 14.18 -5.89
C LYS A 31 -13.48 13.45 -5.33
N LYS A 32 -13.41 12.13 -5.51
CA LYS A 32 -12.26 11.32 -5.09
C LYS A 32 -10.99 11.72 -5.83
N SER A 33 -11.08 11.96 -7.14
CA SER A 33 -9.97 12.46 -7.95
C SER A 33 -9.50 13.84 -7.50
N GLU A 34 -10.44 14.75 -7.22
CA GLU A 34 -10.14 16.09 -6.70
C GLU A 34 -9.42 16.04 -5.35
N LEU A 35 -9.93 15.25 -4.40
CA LEU A 35 -9.29 15.06 -3.09
C LEU A 35 -7.89 14.45 -3.24
N LYS A 36 -7.72 13.46 -4.13
CA LYS A 36 -6.42 12.86 -4.42
C LYS A 36 -5.42 13.91 -4.89
N ASN A 37 -5.81 14.75 -5.85
CA ASN A 37 -4.95 15.80 -6.39
C ASN A 37 -4.57 16.82 -5.32
N LYS A 38 -5.51 17.22 -4.45
CA LYS A 38 -5.23 18.11 -3.31
C LYS A 38 -4.20 17.49 -2.36
N ILE A 39 -4.38 16.23 -1.97
CA ILE A 39 -3.45 15.51 -1.09
C ILE A 39 -2.06 15.46 -1.71
N LEU A 40 -1.95 15.08 -2.98
CA LEU A 40 -0.64 14.98 -3.66
C LEU A 40 0.04 16.34 -3.77
N TYR A 41 -0.70 17.41 -4.12
CA TYR A 41 -0.14 18.75 -4.22
C TYR A 41 0.35 19.27 -2.86
N SER A 42 -0.47 19.12 -1.81
CA SER A 42 -0.10 19.52 -0.45
C SER A 42 1.08 18.69 0.09
N SER A 43 1.10 17.38 -0.17
CA SER A 43 2.21 16.50 0.25
C SER A 43 3.50 16.82 -0.47
N ASN A 44 3.43 17.15 -1.77
CA ASN A 44 4.59 17.54 -2.58
C ASN A 44 5.26 18.80 -2.04
N LEU A 45 4.48 19.79 -1.56
CA LEU A 45 5.04 20.98 -0.90
C LEU A 45 5.82 20.64 0.38
N MET A 46 5.46 19.53 1.04
CA MET A 46 6.12 19.03 2.25
C MET A 46 7.22 17.99 1.95
N GLY A 47 7.49 17.70 0.67
CA GLY A 47 8.47 16.69 0.27
C GLY A 47 8.00 15.23 0.48
N LEU A 48 6.69 14.99 0.56
CA LEU A 48 6.08 13.70 0.87
C LEU A 48 5.37 13.09 -0.36
N LEU A 49 5.23 11.76 -0.36
CA LEU A 49 4.45 10.98 -1.35
C LEU A 49 4.97 11.05 -2.80
N HIS A 50 6.30 11.10 -3.00
CA HIS A 50 6.91 11.15 -4.34
C HIS A 50 7.15 9.79 -5.00
N GLN A 51 7.07 8.69 -4.24
CA GLN A 51 7.36 7.35 -4.77
C GLN A 51 6.09 6.66 -5.28
N ASP A 52 6.25 5.75 -6.22
CA ASP A 52 5.18 4.82 -6.59
C ASP A 52 4.77 3.99 -5.36
N PRO A 53 3.47 3.87 -5.04
CA PRO A 53 3.02 3.16 -3.85
C PRO A 53 3.46 1.69 -3.83
N ASN A 54 3.45 0.99 -4.97
CA ASN A 54 3.87 -0.41 -4.99
C ASN A 54 5.37 -0.51 -4.69
N VAL A 55 6.17 0.38 -5.27
CA VAL A 55 7.60 0.47 -4.97
C VAL A 55 7.82 0.74 -3.49
N TRP A 56 7.17 1.75 -2.91
CA TRP A 56 7.29 2.10 -1.49
C TRP A 56 6.89 0.94 -0.56
N PHE A 57 5.80 0.23 -0.85
CA PHE A 57 5.32 -0.87 0.00
C PHE A 57 6.10 -2.19 -0.19
N GLN A 58 6.77 -2.36 -1.32
CA GLN A 58 7.58 -3.53 -1.63
C GLN A 58 9.07 -3.34 -1.30
N GLN A 59 9.51 -2.09 -1.19
CA GLN A 59 10.79 -1.71 -0.61
C GLN A 59 10.62 -1.62 0.91
N SER A 60 11.31 -2.49 1.65
CA SER A 60 11.46 -2.27 3.10
C SER A 60 12.85 -1.68 3.33
N ASP A 61 12.94 -0.50 3.94
CA ASP A 61 14.19 -0.06 4.55
C ASP A 61 14.65 -1.15 5.53
N GLY A 62 15.80 -1.78 5.25
CA GLY A 62 16.30 -2.89 6.05
C GLY A 62 15.91 -4.30 5.58
N VAL A 63 15.69 -4.50 4.27
CA VAL A 63 15.63 -5.85 3.67
C VAL A 63 16.81 -6.68 4.21
N LYS A 64 16.54 -7.62 5.12
CA LYS A 64 17.57 -8.55 5.62
C LYS A 64 18.17 -9.24 4.39
N LYS A 65 19.49 -9.51 4.39
CA LYS A 65 20.18 -10.21 3.28
C LYS A 65 19.49 -11.49 2.79
N ASN A 66 18.63 -12.11 3.62
CA ASN A 66 17.90 -13.34 3.32
C ASN A 66 16.40 -13.14 3.03
N ALA A 67 15.92 -11.92 2.79
CA ALA A 67 14.52 -11.70 2.45
C ALA A 67 14.17 -12.34 1.10
N LEU A 68 12.92 -12.79 0.94
CA LEU A 68 12.42 -13.27 -0.36
C LEU A 68 12.53 -12.16 -1.41
N SER A 69 13.05 -12.49 -2.59
CA SER A 69 13.06 -11.58 -3.73
C SER A 69 11.63 -11.35 -4.24
N ALA A 70 11.40 -10.24 -4.93
CA ALA A 70 10.08 -9.92 -5.50
C ALA A 70 9.60 -11.04 -6.44
N GLU A 71 10.50 -11.60 -7.26
CA GLU A 71 10.17 -12.67 -8.21
C GLU A 71 9.69 -13.94 -7.49
N LYS A 72 10.30 -14.29 -6.34
CA LYS A 72 9.87 -15.45 -5.54
C LYS A 72 8.51 -15.20 -4.88
N ILE A 73 8.23 -13.97 -4.47
CA ILE A 73 6.93 -13.59 -3.90
C ILE A 73 5.85 -13.69 -4.97
N GLU A 74 6.07 -13.12 -6.16
CA GLU A 74 5.15 -13.19 -7.28
C GLU A 74 4.89 -14.64 -7.72
N ALA A 75 5.91 -15.50 -7.76
CA ALA A 75 5.75 -16.91 -8.05
C ALA A 75 4.85 -17.63 -7.03
N LYS A 76 5.01 -17.34 -5.73
CA LYS A 76 4.13 -17.88 -4.68
C LYS A 76 2.71 -17.34 -4.79
N ILE A 77 2.53 -16.06 -5.13
CA ILE A 77 1.20 -15.48 -5.37
C ILE A 77 0.52 -16.17 -6.57
N ALA A 78 1.25 -16.43 -7.65
CA ALA A 78 0.74 -17.15 -8.80
C ALA A 78 0.32 -18.59 -8.43
N GLU A 79 1.14 -19.30 -7.66
CA GLU A 79 0.81 -20.65 -7.16
C GLU A 79 -0.45 -20.64 -6.28
N ARG A 80 -0.56 -19.67 -5.37
CA ARG A 80 -1.76 -19.46 -4.55
C ARG A 80 -3.00 -19.21 -5.42
N ASN A 81 -2.88 -18.36 -6.44
CA ASN A 81 -3.99 -18.03 -7.33
C ASN A 81 -4.44 -19.27 -8.12
N GLN A 82 -3.51 -20.11 -8.58
CA GLN A 82 -3.82 -21.39 -9.21
C GLN A 82 -4.51 -22.36 -8.23
N ALA A 83 -4.04 -22.45 -6.99
CA ALA A 83 -4.69 -23.27 -5.96
C ALA A 83 -6.14 -22.83 -5.70
N ARG A 84 -6.39 -21.51 -5.62
CA ARG A 84 -7.75 -20.96 -5.50
C ARG A 84 -8.63 -21.32 -6.70
N LEU A 85 -8.11 -21.25 -7.93
CA LEU A 85 -8.83 -21.63 -9.15
C LEU A 85 -9.16 -23.13 -9.16
N ALA A 86 -8.25 -23.96 -8.68
CA ALA A 86 -8.45 -25.40 -8.51
C ALA A 86 -9.35 -25.77 -7.30
N LYS A 87 -9.86 -24.77 -6.55
CA LYS A 87 -10.62 -24.94 -5.30
C LYS A 87 -9.84 -25.64 -4.18
N ASP A 88 -8.51 -25.64 -4.24
CA ASP A 88 -7.62 -26.08 -3.18
C ASP A 88 -7.34 -24.93 -2.21
N PHE A 89 -8.30 -24.69 -1.32
CA PHE A 89 -8.21 -23.60 -0.34
C PHE A 89 -7.17 -23.86 0.74
N ALA A 90 -6.90 -25.13 1.06
CA ALA A 90 -5.90 -25.50 2.05
C ALA A 90 -4.48 -25.12 1.58
N LYS A 91 -4.15 -25.44 0.32
CA LYS A 91 -2.89 -25.03 -0.28
C LYS A 91 -2.77 -23.51 -0.41
N ALA A 92 -3.85 -22.83 -0.79
CA ALA A 92 -3.85 -21.37 -0.89
C ALA A 92 -3.59 -20.69 0.47
N ASP A 93 -4.14 -21.23 1.56
CA ASP A 93 -3.91 -20.70 2.91
C ASP A 93 -2.48 -20.98 3.39
N LEU A 94 -1.96 -22.18 3.14
CA LEU A 94 -0.58 -22.54 3.46
C LEU A 94 0.43 -21.57 2.82
N ILE A 95 0.26 -21.26 1.53
CA ILE A 95 1.13 -20.29 0.84
C ILE A 95 1.01 -18.88 1.45
N ARG A 96 -0.19 -18.48 1.88
CA ARG A 96 -0.41 -17.18 2.55
C ARG A 96 0.35 -17.14 3.88
N GLN A 97 0.32 -18.21 4.66
CA GLN A 97 1.04 -18.32 5.93
C GLN A 97 2.57 -18.31 5.72
N GLU A 98 3.07 -19.01 4.71
CA GLU A 98 4.50 -18.99 4.36
C GLU A 98 4.98 -17.57 4.03
N LEU A 99 4.22 -16.84 3.21
CA LEU A 99 4.52 -15.45 2.87
C LEU A 99 4.48 -14.55 4.11
N LEU A 100 3.47 -14.72 4.97
CA LEU A 100 3.37 -13.97 6.23
C LEU A 100 4.56 -14.24 7.16
N SER A 101 4.99 -15.50 7.30
CA SER A 101 6.18 -15.87 8.08
C SER A 101 7.47 -15.27 7.52
N SER A 102 7.46 -14.90 6.24
CA SER A 102 8.54 -14.19 5.55
C SER A 102 8.36 -12.67 5.57
N ASN A 103 7.50 -12.14 6.44
CA ASN A 103 7.15 -10.72 6.56
C ASN A 103 6.50 -10.13 5.29
N ILE A 104 5.76 -10.94 4.53
CA ILE A 104 5.00 -10.50 3.36
C ILE A 104 3.51 -10.61 3.64
N ILE A 105 2.80 -9.48 3.60
CA ILE A 105 1.35 -9.44 3.69
C ILE A 105 0.75 -9.41 2.29
N LEU A 106 -0.21 -10.29 2.05
CA LEU A 106 -1.05 -10.26 0.85
C LEU A 106 -2.35 -9.49 1.12
N GLU A 107 -2.67 -8.55 0.23
CA GLU A 107 -3.90 -7.79 0.23
C GLU A 107 -4.69 -8.14 -1.04
N ASP A 108 -5.90 -8.68 -0.85
CA ASP A 108 -6.77 -9.09 -1.95
C ASP A 108 -7.86 -8.05 -2.16
N LYS A 109 -7.94 -7.48 -3.36
CA LYS A 109 -8.98 -6.53 -3.75
C LYS A 109 -9.60 -6.95 -5.08
N GLY A 110 -10.77 -7.59 -4.99
CA GLY A 110 -11.44 -8.16 -6.15
C GLY A 110 -10.60 -9.29 -6.77
N THR A 111 -10.20 -9.13 -8.04
CA THR A 111 -9.35 -10.07 -8.76
C THR A 111 -7.85 -9.79 -8.61
N MET A 112 -7.48 -8.66 -8.00
CA MET A 112 -6.09 -8.24 -7.86
C MET A 112 -5.56 -8.62 -6.47
N THR A 113 -4.45 -9.34 -6.43
CA THR A 113 -3.65 -9.54 -5.21
C THR A 113 -2.46 -8.59 -5.26
N THR A 114 -2.34 -7.71 -4.27
CA THR A 114 -1.14 -6.92 -4.02
C THR A 114 -0.41 -7.45 -2.80
N TRP A 115 0.85 -7.07 -2.63
CA TRP A 115 1.62 -7.45 -1.45
C TRP A 115 2.50 -6.30 -0.98
N ARG A 116 2.80 -6.33 0.33
CA ARG A 116 3.71 -5.40 0.98
C ARG A 116 4.61 -6.12 1.97
N ARG A 117 5.78 -5.55 2.23
CA ARG A 117 6.67 -6.00 3.29
C ARG A 117 6.24 -5.41 4.64
N LEU A 118 6.39 -6.19 5.70
CA LEU A 118 6.32 -5.75 7.10
C LEU A 118 7.66 -5.20 7.57
#